data_AF-A0A4S2L1G6-F1
#
_entry.id   AF-A0A4S2L1G6-F1
#
_cell.length_a   1.000
_cell.length_b   1.000
_cell.length_c   1.000
_cell.angle_alpha   90.00
_cell.angle_beta   90.00
_cell.angle_gamma   90.00
#
_symmetry.space_group_name_H-M   'P 1'
#
loop_
_entity.id
_entity.type
_entity.pdbx_description
1 polymer ?
#
loop_
_entity_poly.entity_id
_entity_poly.type
_entity_poly.pdbx_seq_one_letter_code
_entity_poly.pdbx_strand_id
1 'polypeptide(L)'
;MRKLHESSFDLAVSFNFPVELRSLSTAYLIQWTKEFACDSVVGRDVCALLQEALDNLGLNVKIQAIFNDTVGVMAACCAKDPECAIGLIVSTGLNCCYSEKATRINRPFAKFAEGGELIINTECGGFGSYGSMDQFLTKYDKMVDESSVAPGKQILEKMVSTLYIGELARLVILEATEKKLLFNGHLPERLAVANSFTSQFLFDIDRDPAHVYVSTEVVLRERFKITCIRKMDMVNIRYICRALVTRSGNVVAAIVACLINRMGRHRTTIGVDGAFFRFSSMFPAILVETVTRLIPYSYTFKLKLIDDGTGKGAAAIIGATKAIVLPAPRFTVFRF
;
A
#
# COMPACT_ATOMS: atom_id res chain seq x y z
N MET A 1 22.13 -22.78 14.14
CA MET A 1 20.91 -23.61 14.23
C MET A 1 20.68 -24.26 15.60
N ARG A 2 21.68 -24.80 16.32
CA ARG A 2 21.47 -25.45 17.65
C ARG A 2 20.67 -24.64 18.69
N LYS A 3 20.81 -23.30 18.74
CA LYS A 3 20.08 -22.44 19.69
C LYS A 3 18.56 -22.31 19.44
N LEU A 4 18.05 -22.69 18.26
CA LEU A 4 16.61 -22.57 17.94
C LEU A 4 15.78 -23.76 18.45
N HIS A 5 16.39 -24.92 18.69
CA HIS A 5 15.65 -26.11 19.15
C HIS A 5 15.40 -26.11 20.67
N GLU A 6 16.18 -25.39 21.45
CA GLU A 6 16.10 -25.38 22.93
C GLU A 6 15.17 -24.28 23.48
N SER A 7 14.81 -23.29 22.67
CA SER A 7 13.98 -22.14 23.09
C SER A 7 12.64 -22.13 22.34
N SER A 8 11.55 -21.81 23.05
CA SER A 8 10.22 -21.62 22.45
C SER A 8 10.09 -20.19 21.92
N PHE A 9 9.75 -20.02 20.65
CA PHE A 9 9.55 -18.70 20.03
C PHE A 9 8.11 -18.47 19.61
N ASP A 10 7.61 -17.28 19.86
CA ASP A 10 6.32 -16.81 19.34
C ASP A 10 6.54 -16.09 18.02
N LEU A 11 5.76 -16.47 17.01
CA LEU A 11 5.81 -15.91 15.67
C LEU A 11 4.50 -15.21 15.33
N ALA A 12 4.61 -14.01 14.76
CA ALA A 12 3.53 -13.33 14.08
C ALA A 12 3.89 -13.19 12.61
N VAL A 13 2.97 -13.57 11.74
CA VAL A 13 3.22 -13.72 10.31
C VAL A 13 2.54 -12.58 9.55
N SER A 14 3.34 -11.80 8.82
CA SER A 14 2.80 -10.85 7.84
C SER A 14 2.43 -11.61 6.57
N PHE A 15 1.13 -11.70 6.27
CA PHE A 15 0.59 -12.43 5.14
C PHE A 15 -0.29 -11.51 4.29
N ASN A 16 0.29 -11.02 3.19
CA ASN A 16 -0.24 -9.87 2.44
C ASN A 16 -1.15 -10.29 1.29
N PHE A 17 -2.13 -11.15 1.62
CA PHE A 17 -3.15 -11.64 0.71
C PHE A 17 -4.52 -11.58 1.40
N PRO A 18 -5.63 -11.50 0.63
CA PRO A 18 -6.97 -11.53 1.19
C PRO A 18 -7.24 -12.82 1.98
N VAL A 19 -7.50 -12.68 3.28
CA VAL A 19 -7.82 -13.80 4.18
C VAL A 19 -9.11 -13.53 4.96
N GLU A 20 -9.88 -14.58 5.23
CA GLU A 20 -10.92 -14.57 6.25
C GLU A 20 -10.28 -14.88 7.62
N LEU A 21 -10.06 -13.83 8.41
CA LEU A 21 -9.51 -13.95 9.75
C LEU A 21 -10.60 -14.40 10.74
N ARG A 22 -10.46 -15.60 11.31
CA ARG A 22 -11.39 -16.14 12.31
C ARG A 22 -10.89 -15.99 13.75
N SER A 23 -9.58 -15.99 13.92
CA SER A 23 -8.88 -15.68 15.17
C SER A 23 -7.54 -15.04 14.82
N LEU A 24 -6.78 -14.55 15.80
CA LEU A 24 -5.44 -14.00 15.52
C LEU A 24 -4.52 -15.03 14.84
N SER A 25 -4.66 -16.32 15.11
CA SER A 25 -3.83 -17.39 14.55
C SER A 25 -4.60 -18.35 13.64
N THR A 26 -5.76 -17.93 13.09
CA THR A 26 -6.58 -18.74 12.17
C THR A 26 -7.05 -17.87 11.02
N ALA A 27 -6.54 -18.13 9.82
CA ALA A 27 -6.84 -17.33 8.64
C ALA A 27 -7.00 -18.20 7.39
N TYR A 28 -8.15 -18.09 6.74
CA TYR A 28 -8.43 -18.85 5.52
C TYR A 28 -8.14 -18.00 4.29
N LEU A 29 -7.30 -18.48 3.37
CA LEU A 29 -7.01 -17.76 2.13
C LEU A 29 -8.28 -17.66 1.26
N ILE A 30 -8.67 -16.44 0.88
CA ILE A 30 -9.84 -16.20 0.02
C ILE A 30 -9.45 -16.36 -1.44
N GLN A 31 -8.38 -15.67 -1.87
CA GLN A 31 -7.86 -15.72 -3.22
C GLN A 31 -6.42 -15.24 -3.24
N TRP A 32 -5.65 -15.69 -4.23
CA TRP A 32 -4.34 -15.10 -4.50
C TRP A 32 -4.47 -13.76 -5.21
N THR A 33 -3.50 -12.88 -4.96
CA THR A 33 -3.34 -11.58 -5.63
C THR A 33 -1.87 -11.42 -6.04
N LYS A 34 -1.48 -10.31 -6.67
CA LYS A 34 -0.07 -10.00 -7.00
C LYS A 34 0.59 -11.09 -7.86
N GLU A 35 -0.17 -11.66 -8.80
CA GLU A 35 0.31 -12.67 -9.77
C GLU A 35 0.74 -14.02 -9.16
N PHE A 36 0.40 -14.28 -7.89
CA PHE A 36 0.57 -15.62 -7.29
C PHE A 36 -0.55 -16.56 -7.75
N ALA A 37 -0.21 -17.84 -7.96
CA ALA A 37 -1.16 -18.90 -8.28
C ALA A 37 -0.72 -20.22 -7.61
N CYS A 38 -1.45 -20.62 -6.56
CA CYS A 38 -1.28 -21.92 -5.90
C CYS A 38 -2.64 -22.43 -5.42
N ASP A 39 -3.34 -23.16 -6.27
CA ASP A 39 -4.75 -23.52 -6.07
C ASP A 39 -4.97 -24.37 -4.81
N SER A 40 -3.98 -25.18 -4.43
CA SER A 40 -4.06 -26.07 -3.27
C SER A 40 -4.18 -25.39 -1.90
N VAL A 41 -3.99 -24.06 -1.84
CA VAL A 41 -4.03 -23.27 -0.59
C VAL A 41 -5.33 -22.47 -0.44
N VAL A 42 -6.04 -22.20 -1.54
CA VAL A 42 -7.28 -21.41 -1.49
C VAL A 42 -8.32 -22.14 -0.64
N GLY A 43 -8.95 -21.43 0.30
CA GLY A 43 -9.91 -21.98 1.25
C GLY A 43 -9.29 -22.78 2.40
N ARG A 44 -7.95 -22.80 2.56
CA ARG A 44 -7.26 -23.45 3.67
C ARG A 44 -6.75 -22.46 4.71
N ASP A 45 -6.61 -22.95 5.94
CA ASP A 45 -5.98 -22.20 7.04
C ASP A 45 -4.46 -22.10 6.84
N VAL A 46 -3.99 -20.91 6.51
CA VAL A 46 -2.57 -20.66 6.21
C VAL A 46 -1.69 -20.71 7.47
N CYS A 47 -2.26 -20.45 8.65
CA CYS A 47 -1.54 -20.60 9.91
C CYS A 47 -1.31 -22.07 10.23
N ALA A 48 -2.34 -22.90 10.09
CA ALA A 48 -2.21 -24.34 10.30
C ALA A 48 -1.20 -24.97 9.33
N LEU A 49 -1.25 -24.58 8.06
CA LEU A 49 -0.29 -25.01 7.04
C LEU A 49 1.16 -24.67 7.40
N LEU A 50 1.40 -23.44 7.86
CA LEU A 50 2.75 -23.03 8.26
C LEU A 50 3.18 -23.70 9.57
N GLN A 51 2.27 -23.87 10.53
CA GLN A 51 2.57 -24.57 11.79
C GLN A 51 2.97 -26.02 11.53
N GLU A 52 2.22 -26.74 10.68
CA GLU A 52 2.56 -28.11 10.27
C GLU A 52 3.96 -28.19 9.64
N ALA A 53 4.31 -27.23 8.79
CA ALA A 53 5.64 -27.17 8.18
C ALA A 53 6.74 -26.90 9.22
N LEU A 54 6.51 -26.04 10.22
CA LEU A 54 7.45 -25.75 11.30
C LEU A 54 7.64 -26.97 12.22
N ASP A 55 6.56 -27.67 12.54
CA ASP A 55 6.56 -28.87 13.38
C ASP A 55 7.32 -30.02 12.69
N ASN A 56 7.10 -30.22 11.39
CA ASN A 56 7.81 -31.21 10.57
C ASN A 56 9.33 -30.94 10.49
N LEU A 57 9.75 -29.69 10.64
CA LEU A 57 11.17 -29.30 10.74
C LEU A 57 11.73 -29.42 12.17
N GLY A 58 10.92 -29.80 13.16
CA GLY A 58 11.31 -29.90 14.56
C GLY A 58 11.64 -28.56 15.21
N LEU A 59 11.06 -27.46 14.70
CA LEU A 59 11.30 -26.11 15.21
C LEU A 59 10.33 -25.79 16.35
N ASN A 60 10.84 -25.32 17.49
CA ASN A 60 10.02 -24.92 18.64
C ASN A 60 9.48 -23.48 18.44
N VAL A 61 8.62 -23.31 17.43
CA VAL A 61 8.04 -22.02 17.04
C VAL A 61 6.52 -22.15 17.01
N LYS A 62 5.82 -21.23 17.66
CA LYS A 62 4.35 -21.17 17.67
C LYS A 62 3.83 -19.93 16.98
N ILE A 63 2.91 -20.12 16.04
CA ILE A 63 2.22 -19.02 15.37
C ILE A 63 1.17 -18.44 16.32
N GLN A 64 1.41 -17.22 16.81
CA GLN A 64 0.50 -16.49 17.69
C GLN A 64 -0.43 -15.55 16.93
N ALA A 65 0.03 -15.03 15.79
CA ALA A 65 -0.75 -14.10 15.00
C ALA A 65 -0.45 -14.16 13.51
N ILE A 66 -1.42 -13.79 12.69
CA ILE A 66 -1.28 -13.45 11.30
C ILE A 66 -1.90 -12.08 11.05
N PHE A 67 -1.26 -11.26 10.24
CA PHE A 67 -1.69 -9.89 10.00
C PHE A 67 -1.32 -9.42 8.59
N ASN A 68 -2.00 -8.37 8.13
CA ASN A 68 -1.69 -7.70 6.86
C ASN A 68 -0.58 -6.64 7.08
N ASP A 69 0.28 -6.43 6.09
CA ASP A 69 1.37 -5.45 6.14
C ASP A 69 0.95 -4.05 6.63
N THR A 70 -0.21 -3.54 6.20
CA THR A 70 -0.73 -2.25 6.68
C THR A 70 -1.00 -2.25 8.19
N VAL A 71 -1.51 -3.36 8.73
CA VAL A 71 -1.70 -3.57 10.19
C VAL A 71 -0.35 -3.61 10.89
N GLY A 72 0.67 -4.22 10.28
CA GLY A 72 2.04 -4.19 10.79
C GLY A 72 2.60 -2.77 10.87
N VAL A 73 2.46 -1.99 9.79
CA VAL A 73 2.86 -0.57 9.74
C VAL A 73 2.15 0.23 10.83
N MET A 74 0.84 0.05 10.99
CA MET A 74 0.07 0.71 12.05
C MET A 74 0.56 0.30 13.44
N ALA A 75 0.71 -1.00 13.71
CA ALA A 75 1.15 -1.50 15.01
C ALA A 75 2.57 -1.01 15.38
N ALA A 76 3.50 -1.02 14.43
CA ALA A 76 4.85 -0.49 14.62
C ALA A 76 4.84 1.03 14.91
N CYS A 77 3.92 1.76 14.31
CA CYS A 77 3.74 3.18 14.53
C CYS A 77 3.11 3.46 15.92
N CYS A 78 2.03 2.75 16.26
CA CYS A 78 1.33 2.83 17.55
C CYS A 78 2.27 2.57 18.74
N ALA A 79 3.21 1.64 18.61
CA ALA A 79 4.22 1.35 19.64
C ALA A 79 5.08 2.57 20.04
N LYS A 80 5.13 3.61 19.21
CA LYS A 80 5.89 4.86 19.46
C LYS A 80 5.02 6.11 19.47
N ASP A 81 3.75 6.01 19.09
CA ASP A 81 2.85 7.14 18.90
C ASP A 81 1.40 6.69 19.10
N PRO A 82 0.81 6.92 20.29
CA PRO A 82 -0.52 6.43 20.61
C PRO A 82 -1.62 7.09 19.78
N GLU A 83 -1.34 8.19 19.07
CA GLU A 83 -2.29 8.83 18.14
C GLU A 83 -2.36 8.09 16.80
N CYS A 84 -1.54 7.07 16.56
CA CYS A 84 -1.59 6.31 15.33
C CYS A 84 -2.88 5.49 15.23
N ALA A 85 -3.66 5.79 14.19
CA ALA A 85 -4.95 5.13 13.95
C ALA A 85 -5.13 4.69 12.49
N ILE A 86 -4.14 4.92 11.62
CA ILE A 86 -4.14 4.49 10.21
C ILE A 86 -2.78 3.90 9.86
N GLY A 87 -2.77 2.75 9.19
CA GLY A 87 -1.61 2.21 8.46
C GLY A 87 -1.86 2.31 6.96
N LEU A 88 -0.90 2.86 6.21
CA LEU A 88 -1.02 3.08 4.77
C LEU A 88 0.23 2.59 4.05
N ILE A 89 0.03 1.79 3.00
CA ILE A 89 1.10 1.32 2.13
C ILE A 89 0.81 1.72 0.68
N VAL A 90 1.78 2.40 0.06
CA VAL A 90 1.73 2.76 -1.36
C VAL A 90 3.05 2.35 -2.03
N SER A 91 3.06 1.16 -2.62
CA SER A 91 4.23 0.51 -3.23
C SER A 91 3.79 -0.30 -4.45
N THR A 92 4.24 -1.56 -4.60
CA THR A 92 3.75 -2.51 -5.62
C THR A 92 2.24 -2.69 -5.56
N GLY A 93 1.62 -2.50 -4.39
CA GLY A 93 0.18 -2.43 -4.21
C GLY A 93 -0.24 -1.15 -3.46
N LEU A 94 -1.55 -1.00 -3.29
CA LEU A 94 -2.18 0.06 -2.52
C LEU A 94 -3.13 -0.55 -1.48
N ASN A 95 -2.84 -0.33 -0.21
CA ASN A 95 -3.75 -0.74 0.86
C ASN A 95 -3.66 0.18 2.08
N CYS A 96 -4.70 0.17 2.89
CA CYS A 96 -4.69 0.78 4.20
C CYS A 96 -5.54 0.00 5.23
N CYS A 97 -5.22 0.22 6.49
CA CYS A 97 -6.03 -0.19 7.63
C CYS A 97 -6.29 1.00 8.55
N TYR A 98 -7.32 0.89 9.40
CA TYR A 98 -7.62 1.92 10.38
C TYR A 98 -8.28 1.36 11.65
N SER A 99 -8.27 2.14 12.73
CA SER A 99 -9.00 1.83 13.96
C SER A 99 -10.49 2.21 13.84
N GLU A 100 -11.39 1.24 13.94
CA GLU A 100 -12.84 1.46 13.92
C GLU A 100 -13.46 1.11 15.26
N LYS A 101 -14.43 1.91 15.71
CA LYS A 101 -15.16 1.61 16.94
C LYS A 101 -15.97 0.33 16.76
N ALA A 102 -15.85 -0.60 17.69
CA ALA A 102 -16.58 -1.88 17.66
C ALA A 102 -18.10 -1.68 17.56
N THR A 103 -18.61 -0.63 18.19
CA THR A 103 -20.03 -0.23 18.14
C THR A 103 -20.54 0.14 16.75
N ARG A 104 -19.64 0.40 15.79
CA ARG A 104 -19.97 0.73 14.39
C ARG A 104 -19.80 -0.47 13.45
N ILE A 105 -19.39 -1.63 13.96
CA ILE A 105 -19.17 -2.84 13.17
C ILE A 105 -20.37 -3.77 13.38
N ASN A 106 -21.20 -3.93 12.34
CA ASN A 106 -22.32 -4.86 12.37
C ASN A 106 -21.90 -6.29 12.00
N ARG A 107 -21.03 -6.90 12.81
CA ARG A 107 -20.55 -8.27 12.63
C ARG A 107 -20.42 -9.00 13.97
N PRO A 108 -20.61 -10.34 14.02
CA PRO A 108 -20.57 -11.09 15.28
C PRO A 108 -19.27 -10.96 16.05
N PHE A 109 -18.13 -10.74 15.38
CA PHE A 109 -16.83 -10.60 16.04
C PHE A 109 -16.64 -9.26 16.75
N ALA A 110 -17.47 -8.24 16.46
CA ALA A 110 -17.37 -6.93 17.11
C ALA A 110 -17.59 -7.01 18.64
N LYS A 111 -18.37 -8.01 19.10
CA LYS A 111 -18.62 -8.23 20.53
C LYS A 111 -17.36 -8.57 21.33
N PHE A 112 -16.32 -9.13 20.69
CA PHE A 112 -15.06 -9.47 21.35
C PHE A 112 -14.21 -8.25 21.69
N ALA A 113 -14.52 -7.08 21.14
CA ALA A 113 -13.81 -5.84 21.46
C ALA A 113 -14.40 -5.09 22.67
N GLU A 114 -15.47 -5.59 23.29
CA GLU A 114 -16.09 -5.03 24.52
C GLU A 114 -16.36 -3.52 24.47
N GLY A 115 -16.72 -2.99 23.29
CA GLY A 115 -16.98 -1.56 23.09
C GLY A 115 -15.74 -0.70 22.78
N GLY A 116 -14.56 -1.31 22.71
CA GLY A 116 -13.31 -0.71 22.25
C GLY A 116 -13.23 -0.54 20.73
N GLU A 117 -12.02 -0.64 20.19
CA GLU A 117 -11.75 -0.47 18.76
C GLU A 117 -11.22 -1.78 18.15
N LEU A 118 -11.49 -1.98 16.86
CA LEU A 118 -10.97 -3.06 16.04
C LEU A 118 -10.23 -2.47 14.84
N ILE A 119 -9.11 -3.10 14.47
CA ILE A 119 -8.38 -2.73 13.26
C ILE A 119 -9.10 -3.35 12.06
N ILE A 120 -9.52 -2.50 11.13
CA ILE A 120 -10.11 -2.92 9.85
C ILE A 120 -9.05 -2.78 8.77
N ASN A 121 -8.62 -3.91 8.20
CA ASN A 121 -7.94 -3.94 6.92
C ASN A 121 -8.99 -3.68 5.82
N THR A 122 -8.80 -2.60 5.07
CA THR A 122 -9.82 -2.15 4.11
C THR A 122 -9.73 -2.84 2.75
N GLU A 123 -8.55 -3.38 2.40
CA GLU A 123 -8.24 -3.86 1.04
C GLU A 123 -8.64 -2.81 -0.03
N CYS A 124 -8.36 -1.53 0.26
CA CYS A 124 -8.89 -0.40 -0.51
C CYS A 124 -8.46 -0.37 -1.98
N GLY A 125 -7.38 -1.07 -2.35
CA GLY A 125 -6.97 -1.26 -3.74
C GLY A 125 -8.07 -1.82 -4.64
N GLY A 126 -9.02 -2.59 -4.08
CA GLY A 126 -10.18 -3.15 -4.78
C GLY A 126 -11.30 -2.15 -5.08
N PHE A 127 -11.27 -0.94 -4.53
CA PHE A 127 -12.32 0.07 -4.78
C PHE A 127 -12.41 0.40 -6.28
N GLY A 128 -13.61 0.53 -6.81
CA GLY A 128 -13.85 0.71 -8.25
C GLY A 128 -14.14 -0.57 -9.03
N SER A 129 -13.88 -1.76 -8.49
CA SER A 129 -14.10 -3.05 -9.18
C SER A 129 -15.57 -3.35 -9.53
N TYR A 130 -16.52 -2.54 -9.05
CA TYR A 130 -17.95 -2.64 -9.34
C TYR A 130 -18.48 -1.37 -10.03
N GLY A 131 -17.62 -0.64 -10.76
CA GLY A 131 -18.00 0.50 -11.59
C GLY A 131 -18.00 1.86 -10.88
N SER A 132 -17.76 1.92 -9.57
CA SER A 132 -17.80 3.18 -8.81
C SER A 132 -16.72 4.20 -9.21
N MET A 133 -15.71 3.76 -9.97
CA MET A 133 -14.62 4.60 -10.47
C MET A 133 -14.69 4.88 -11.97
N ASP A 134 -15.65 4.32 -12.71
CA ASP A 134 -15.64 4.30 -14.19
C ASP A 134 -15.54 5.68 -14.83
N GLN A 135 -16.19 6.69 -14.25
CA GLN A 135 -16.15 8.06 -14.73
C GLN A 135 -14.78 8.75 -14.56
N PHE A 136 -13.93 8.22 -13.68
CA PHE A 136 -12.59 8.77 -13.40
C PHE A 136 -11.49 8.01 -14.15
N LEU A 137 -11.80 6.86 -14.76
CA LEU A 137 -10.83 6.06 -15.49
C LEU A 137 -10.54 6.68 -16.86
N THR A 138 -9.27 6.92 -17.12
CA THR A 138 -8.80 7.27 -18.46
C THR A 138 -8.78 6.03 -19.34
N LYS A 139 -8.69 6.22 -20.66
CA LYS A 139 -8.46 5.09 -21.57
C LYS A 139 -7.17 4.32 -21.26
N TYR A 140 -6.14 4.99 -20.72
CA TYR A 140 -4.89 4.33 -20.33
C TYR A 140 -5.10 3.41 -19.13
N ASP A 141 -5.91 3.84 -18.15
CA ASP A 141 -6.27 3.00 -17.01
C ASP A 141 -7.04 1.75 -17.46
N LYS A 142 -7.96 1.91 -18.43
CA LYS A 142 -8.71 0.78 -19.01
C LYS A 142 -7.80 -0.19 -19.77
N MET A 143 -6.87 0.32 -20.59
CA MET A 143 -5.89 -0.53 -21.28
C MET A 143 -5.01 -1.32 -20.29
N VAL A 144 -4.55 -0.67 -19.22
CA VAL A 144 -3.77 -1.36 -18.16
C VAL A 144 -4.64 -2.41 -17.46
N ASP A 145 -5.89 -2.11 -17.15
CA ASP A 145 -6.80 -3.06 -16.51
C ASP A 145 -7.09 -4.28 -17.40
N GLU A 146 -7.45 -4.05 -18.66
CA GLU A 146 -7.75 -5.08 -19.66
C GLU A 146 -6.54 -6.01 -19.92
N SER A 147 -5.33 -5.47 -19.88
CA SER A 147 -4.09 -6.24 -20.10
C SER A 147 -3.54 -6.93 -18.84
N SER A 148 -4.15 -6.69 -17.68
CA SER A 148 -3.68 -7.23 -16.39
C SER A 148 -4.10 -8.69 -16.17
N VAL A 149 -3.48 -9.35 -15.19
CA VAL A 149 -3.83 -10.73 -14.77
C VAL A 149 -5.27 -10.85 -14.25
N ALA A 150 -5.86 -9.76 -13.74
CA ALA A 150 -7.21 -9.76 -13.20
C ALA A 150 -8.00 -8.52 -13.68
N PRO A 151 -8.48 -8.52 -14.94
CA PRO A 151 -9.28 -7.41 -15.48
C PRO A 151 -10.54 -7.14 -14.66
N GLY A 152 -10.91 -5.86 -14.50
CA GLY A 152 -12.06 -5.44 -13.70
C GLY A 152 -11.86 -5.52 -12.17
N LYS A 153 -10.66 -5.90 -11.70
CA LYS A 153 -10.32 -6.00 -10.26
C LYS A 153 -9.20 -5.03 -9.90
N GLN A 154 -9.10 -4.67 -8.62
CA GLN A 154 -7.99 -3.85 -8.10
C GLN A 154 -7.86 -2.49 -8.82
N ILE A 155 -8.99 -1.88 -9.19
CA ILE A 155 -9.03 -0.68 -10.03
C ILE A 155 -8.26 0.48 -9.40
N LEU A 156 -8.50 0.79 -8.12
CA LEU A 156 -7.80 1.86 -7.42
C LEU A 156 -6.28 1.60 -7.33
N GLU A 157 -5.89 0.35 -7.08
CA GLU A 157 -4.48 -0.05 -7.04
C GLU A 157 -3.81 0.11 -8.41
N LYS A 158 -4.49 -0.22 -9.50
CA LYS A 158 -4.00 -0.03 -10.88
C LYS A 158 -3.81 1.43 -11.25
N MET A 159 -4.59 2.33 -10.66
CA MET A 159 -4.43 3.77 -10.87
C MET A 159 -3.21 4.37 -10.12
N VAL A 160 -2.65 3.69 -9.12
CA VAL A 160 -1.71 4.34 -8.19
C VAL A 160 -0.39 3.59 -8.06
N SER A 161 -0.43 2.28 -7.88
CA SER A 161 0.71 1.51 -7.40
C SER A 161 1.87 1.47 -8.40
N THR A 162 3.06 1.19 -7.88
CA THR A 162 4.30 1.17 -8.68
C THR A 162 4.32 0.07 -9.72
N LEU A 163 3.48 -0.95 -9.56
CA LEU A 163 3.34 -2.02 -10.54
C LEU A 163 2.77 -1.50 -11.88
N TYR A 164 1.92 -0.48 -11.85
CA TYR A 164 1.17 -0.04 -13.03
C TYR A 164 1.47 1.40 -13.48
N ILE A 165 1.92 2.28 -12.57
CA ILE A 165 2.13 3.71 -12.89
C ILE A 165 3.17 3.94 -13.99
N GLY A 166 4.15 3.05 -14.11
CA GLY A 166 5.15 3.09 -15.18
C GLY A 166 4.53 2.80 -16.55
N GLU A 167 3.67 1.79 -16.63
CA GLU A 167 2.96 1.45 -17.88
C GLU A 167 1.96 2.53 -18.26
N LEU A 168 1.26 3.11 -17.28
CA LEU A 168 0.41 4.29 -17.51
C LEU A 168 1.20 5.44 -18.14
N ALA A 169 2.41 5.72 -17.63
CA ALA A 169 3.28 6.73 -18.22
C ALA A 169 3.67 6.36 -19.66
N ARG A 170 4.06 5.10 -19.89
CA ARG A 170 4.43 4.60 -21.22
C ARG A 170 3.31 4.79 -22.23
N LEU A 171 2.08 4.40 -21.90
CA LEU A 171 0.93 4.52 -22.80
C LEU A 171 0.63 5.98 -23.19
N VAL A 172 0.75 6.91 -22.24
CA VAL A 172 0.62 8.35 -22.52
C VAL A 172 1.75 8.82 -23.45
N ILE A 173 2.98 8.34 -23.23
CA ILE A 173 4.16 8.66 -24.06
C ILE A 173 3.98 8.12 -25.49
N LEU A 174 3.45 6.91 -25.66
CA LEU A 174 3.16 6.33 -26.97
C LEU A 174 2.22 7.24 -27.76
N GLU A 175 1.05 7.57 -27.19
CA GLU A 175 0.08 8.40 -27.87
C GLU A 175 0.59 9.82 -28.15
N ALA A 176 1.32 10.41 -27.20
CA ALA A 176 1.94 11.72 -27.41
C ALA A 176 2.98 11.68 -28.54
N THR A 177 3.68 10.56 -28.72
CA THR A 177 4.58 10.35 -29.85
C THR A 177 3.81 10.20 -31.14
N GLU A 178 2.77 9.37 -31.20
CA GLU A 178 1.91 9.21 -32.39
C GLU A 178 1.31 10.54 -32.86
N LYS A 179 0.93 11.41 -31.92
CA LYS A 179 0.45 12.77 -32.18
C LYS A 179 1.53 13.79 -32.51
N LYS A 180 2.79 13.36 -32.68
CA LYS A 180 3.98 14.18 -32.97
C LYS A 180 4.31 15.23 -31.90
N LEU A 181 3.77 15.07 -30.69
CA LEU A 181 4.06 15.94 -29.53
C LEU A 181 5.40 15.57 -28.87
N LEU A 182 5.80 14.30 -28.99
CA LEU A 182 7.09 13.78 -28.56
C LEU A 182 7.88 13.22 -29.74
N PHE A 183 9.20 13.35 -29.67
CA PHE A 183 10.18 12.70 -30.56
C PHE A 183 9.91 12.90 -32.06
N ASN A 184 9.26 14.01 -32.45
CA ASN A 184 8.81 14.31 -33.82
C ASN A 184 7.93 13.21 -34.46
N GLY A 185 7.29 12.34 -33.67
CA GLY A 185 6.54 11.21 -34.21
C GLY A 185 7.30 9.90 -34.31
N HIS A 186 8.60 9.89 -34.01
CA HIS A 186 9.42 8.69 -34.07
C HIS A 186 9.42 7.97 -32.73
N LEU A 187 8.69 6.86 -32.65
CA LEU A 187 8.65 6.02 -31.46
C LEU A 187 9.97 5.28 -31.26
N PRO A 188 10.68 5.48 -30.14
CA PRO A 188 11.87 4.69 -29.82
C PRO A 188 11.50 3.22 -29.60
N GLU A 189 12.26 2.28 -30.19
CA GLU A 189 11.97 0.84 -30.16
C GLU A 189 11.76 0.31 -28.73
N ARG A 190 12.59 0.76 -27.78
CA ARG A 190 12.51 0.34 -26.38
C ARG A 190 11.22 0.78 -25.69
N LEU A 191 10.62 1.90 -26.10
CA LEU A 191 9.33 2.37 -25.57
C LEU A 191 8.14 1.61 -26.15
N ALA A 192 8.29 0.94 -27.30
CA ALA A 192 7.24 0.12 -27.90
C ALA A 192 6.91 -1.12 -27.04
N VAL A 193 7.88 -1.60 -26.25
CA VAL A 193 7.72 -2.78 -25.39
C VAL A 193 6.87 -2.43 -24.17
N ALA A 194 5.82 -3.24 -23.90
CA ALA A 194 4.99 -3.09 -22.70
C ALA A 194 5.83 -3.19 -21.41
N ASN A 195 5.48 -2.40 -20.39
CA ASN A 195 6.17 -2.31 -19.09
C ASN A 195 7.65 -1.88 -19.15
N SER A 196 8.11 -1.36 -20.29
CA SER A 196 9.49 -0.86 -20.45
C SER A 196 9.79 0.41 -19.67
N PHE A 197 8.75 1.19 -19.33
CA PHE A 197 8.88 2.39 -18.52
C PHE A 197 8.56 2.06 -17.06
N THR A 198 9.58 2.01 -16.21
CA THR A 198 9.41 1.59 -14.81
C THR A 198 9.00 2.74 -13.89
N SER A 199 8.42 2.42 -12.73
CA SER A 199 8.15 3.42 -11.69
C SER A 199 9.42 4.12 -11.19
N GLN A 200 10.58 3.45 -11.23
CA GLN A 200 11.85 4.07 -10.83
C GLN A 200 12.21 5.24 -11.75
N PHE A 201 12.03 5.07 -13.07
CA PHE A 201 12.26 6.16 -14.01
C PHE A 201 11.34 7.35 -13.73
N LEU A 202 10.08 7.08 -13.42
CA LEU A 202 9.11 8.09 -13.02
C LEU A 202 9.57 8.85 -11.77
N PHE A 203 10.06 8.15 -10.72
CA PHE A 203 10.58 8.80 -9.51
C PHE A 203 11.84 9.62 -9.78
N ASP A 204 12.77 9.10 -10.60
CA ASP A 204 13.99 9.81 -10.97
C ASP A 204 13.66 11.11 -11.72
N ILE A 205 12.74 11.05 -12.67
CA ILE A 205 12.24 12.21 -13.44
C ILE A 205 11.50 13.20 -12.54
N ASP A 206 10.65 12.71 -11.63
CA ASP A 206 9.87 13.55 -10.70
C ASP A 206 10.76 14.34 -9.72
N ARG A 207 11.94 13.80 -9.41
CA ARG A 207 12.91 14.43 -8.50
C ARG A 207 13.66 15.61 -9.11
N ASP A 208 13.71 15.73 -10.44
CA ASP A 208 14.41 16.84 -11.09
C ASP A 208 13.86 18.21 -10.57
N PRO A 209 14.71 19.20 -10.23
CA PRO A 209 14.27 20.55 -9.86
C PRO A 209 13.56 21.26 -11.01
N ALA A 210 12.73 22.27 -10.73
CA ALA A 210 12.05 23.04 -11.78
C ALA A 210 13.03 23.53 -12.86
N HIS A 211 12.68 23.36 -14.14
CA HIS A 211 13.49 23.72 -15.32
C HIS A 211 14.83 22.96 -15.48
N VAL A 212 15.13 22.02 -14.60
CA VAL A 212 16.25 21.07 -14.71
C VAL A 212 15.69 19.71 -15.17
N TYR A 213 16.42 19.00 -16.02
CA TYR A 213 15.94 17.75 -16.65
C TYR A 213 17.03 16.67 -16.72
N VAL A 214 17.98 16.67 -15.79
CA VAL A 214 19.16 15.78 -15.84
C VAL A 214 18.74 14.32 -15.75
N SER A 215 17.88 13.96 -14.79
CA SER A 215 17.40 12.59 -14.64
C SER A 215 16.56 12.18 -15.84
N THR A 216 15.75 13.11 -16.36
CA THR A 216 14.97 12.91 -17.59
C THR A 216 15.87 12.60 -18.79
N GLU A 217 16.93 13.39 -19.00
CA GLU A 217 17.88 13.17 -20.08
C GLU A 217 18.59 11.82 -19.94
N VAL A 218 19.06 11.47 -18.74
CA VAL A 218 19.72 10.20 -18.46
C VAL A 218 18.80 9.02 -18.76
N VAL A 219 17.54 9.06 -18.32
CA VAL A 219 16.56 8.00 -18.62
C VAL A 219 16.39 7.85 -20.13
N LEU A 220 16.16 8.95 -20.85
CA LEU A 220 15.91 8.91 -22.30
C LEU A 220 17.15 8.45 -23.10
N ARG A 221 18.35 8.94 -22.77
CA ARG A 221 19.59 8.56 -23.47
C ARG A 221 20.06 7.16 -23.09
N GLU A 222 20.15 6.86 -21.80
CA GLU A 222 20.81 5.63 -21.35
C GLU A 222 19.89 4.42 -21.38
N ARG A 223 18.62 4.60 -20.99
CA ARG A 223 17.66 3.50 -20.90
C ARG A 223 16.91 3.30 -22.21
N PHE A 224 16.49 4.38 -22.87
CA PHE A 224 15.73 4.30 -24.12
C PHE A 224 16.55 4.52 -25.40
N LYS A 225 17.86 4.80 -25.28
CA LYS A 225 18.79 4.98 -26.42
C LYS A 225 18.34 6.03 -27.43
N ILE A 226 17.70 7.10 -26.95
CA ILE A 226 17.23 8.20 -27.77
C ILE A 226 18.41 9.17 -28.00
N THR A 227 18.83 9.30 -29.26
CA THR A 227 19.99 10.13 -29.64
C THR A 227 19.61 11.60 -29.83
N CYS A 228 18.45 11.86 -30.44
CA CYS A 228 17.92 13.20 -30.67
C CYS A 228 16.80 13.52 -29.67
N ILE A 229 17.15 14.23 -28.59
CA ILE A 229 16.19 14.67 -27.56
C ILE A 229 16.10 16.18 -27.61
N ARG A 230 14.89 16.72 -27.82
CA ARG A 230 14.66 18.15 -27.70
C ARG A 230 14.35 18.49 -26.26
N LYS A 231 14.65 19.74 -25.85
CA LYS A 231 14.25 20.25 -24.53
C LYS A 231 12.77 20.06 -24.26
N MET A 232 11.91 20.28 -25.27
CA MET A 232 10.46 20.11 -25.12
C MET A 232 10.04 18.66 -24.89
N ASP A 233 10.77 17.68 -25.43
CA ASP A 233 10.49 16.27 -25.14
C ASP A 233 10.71 15.99 -23.64
N MET A 234 11.81 16.49 -23.06
CA MET A 234 12.07 16.36 -21.63
C MET A 234 11.02 17.08 -20.75
N VAL A 235 10.60 18.28 -21.15
CA VAL A 235 9.54 19.04 -20.47
C VAL A 235 8.25 18.22 -20.43
N ASN A 236 7.85 17.67 -21.58
CA ASN A 236 6.60 16.92 -21.72
C ASN A 236 6.65 15.57 -20.98
N ILE A 237 7.76 14.83 -21.08
CA ILE A 237 7.96 13.57 -20.33
C ILE A 237 7.85 13.81 -18.82
N ARG A 238 8.50 14.86 -18.32
CA ARG A 238 8.40 15.22 -16.91
C ARG A 238 6.99 15.64 -16.52
N TYR A 239 6.30 16.39 -17.37
CA TYR A 239 4.91 16.76 -17.13
C TYR A 239 4.00 15.53 -17.01
N ILE A 240 4.15 14.53 -17.89
CA ILE A 240 3.41 13.26 -17.82
C ILE A 240 3.67 12.56 -16.48
N CYS A 241 4.94 12.40 -16.09
CA CYS A 241 5.32 11.77 -14.82
C CYS A 241 4.72 12.52 -13.62
N ARG A 242 4.85 13.85 -13.61
CA ARG A 242 4.29 14.71 -12.56
C ARG A 242 2.77 14.59 -12.47
N ALA A 243 2.06 14.58 -13.60
CA ALA A 243 0.61 14.45 -13.64
C ALA A 243 0.14 13.12 -13.01
N LEU A 244 0.84 12.02 -13.29
CA LEU A 244 0.53 10.71 -12.71
C LEU A 244 0.84 10.65 -11.20
N VAL A 245 1.96 11.23 -10.75
CA VAL A 245 2.26 11.36 -9.31
C VAL A 245 1.22 12.21 -8.60
N THR A 246 0.84 13.35 -9.18
CA THR A 246 -0.18 14.25 -8.62
C THR A 246 -1.54 13.57 -8.54
N ARG A 247 -1.98 12.88 -9.59
CA ARG A 247 -3.19 12.07 -9.55
C ARG A 247 -3.13 11.05 -8.42
N SER A 248 -2.03 10.29 -8.34
CA SER A 248 -1.83 9.24 -7.35
C SER A 248 -1.92 9.78 -5.92
N GLY A 249 -1.25 10.91 -5.64
CA GLY A 249 -1.31 11.59 -4.35
C GLY A 249 -2.73 12.05 -4.00
N ASN A 250 -3.47 12.61 -4.96
CA ASN A 250 -4.85 13.06 -4.74
C ASN A 250 -5.81 11.89 -4.49
N VAL A 251 -5.67 10.78 -5.22
CA VAL A 251 -6.49 9.58 -5.02
C VAL A 251 -6.25 9.00 -3.62
N VAL A 252 -4.98 8.83 -3.23
CA VAL A 252 -4.64 8.33 -1.88
C VAL A 252 -5.09 9.31 -0.79
N ALA A 253 -5.01 10.61 -1.04
CA ALA A 253 -5.52 11.64 -0.12
C ALA A 253 -7.02 11.50 0.14
N ALA A 254 -7.82 11.20 -0.89
CA ALA A 254 -9.25 10.99 -0.73
C ALA A 254 -9.56 9.79 0.18
N ILE A 255 -8.80 8.69 0.06
CA ILE A 255 -8.93 7.51 0.94
C ILE A 255 -8.61 7.90 2.37
N VAL A 256 -7.46 8.55 2.60
CA VAL A 256 -7.01 8.96 3.94
C VAL A 256 -7.99 9.93 4.58
N ALA A 257 -8.46 10.93 3.85
CA ALA A 257 -9.45 11.89 4.33
C ALA A 257 -10.77 11.22 4.69
N CYS A 258 -11.23 10.25 3.88
CA CYS A 258 -12.39 9.43 4.20
C CYS A 258 -12.22 8.71 5.54
N LEU A 259 -11.05 8.10 5.79
CA LEU A 259 -10.78 7.40 7.05
C LEU A 259 -10.70 8.35 8.25
N ILE A 260 -10.02 9.49 8.13
CA ILE A 260 -9.95 10.51 9.19
C ILE A 260 -11.36 10.99 9.55
N ASN A 261 -12.16 11.37 8.55
CA ASN A 261 -13.54 11.83 8.74
C ASN A 261 -14.41 10.74 9.34
N ARG A 262 -14.21 9.49 8.92
CA ARG A 262 -14.93 8.32 9.43
C ARG A 262 -14.65 8.08 10.92
N MET A 263 -13.39 8.13 11.34
CA MET A 263 -13.02 7.92 12.74
C MET A 263 -13.51 9.07 13.62
N GLY A 264 -13.49 10.30 13.12
CA GLY A 264 -13.89 11.49 13.87
C GLY A 264 -12.92 11.86 14.99
N ARG A 265 -11.62 11.54 14.82
CA ARG A 265 -10.55 11.85 15.77
C ARG A 265 -9.95 13.22 15.46
N HIS A 266 -9.79 14.07 16.48
CA HIS A 266 -9.17 15.40 16.31
C HIS A 266 -7.67 15.34 15.96
N ARG A 267 -6.99 14.27 16.36
CA ARG A 267 -5.57 14.04 16.09
C ARG A 267 -5.41 12.62 15.57
N THR A 268 -4.70 12.48 14.45
CA THR A 268 -4.44 11.18 13.83
C THR A 268 -3.00 11.12 13.34
N THR A 269 -2.22 10.16 13.83
CA THR A 269 -0.97 9.77 13.20
C THR A 269 -1.26 8.70 12.14
N ILE A 270 -0.63 8.83 10.98
CA ILE A 270 -0.71 7.87 9.89
C ILE A 270 0.67 7.22 9.76
N GLY A 271 0.75 5.94 10.11
CA GLY A 271 1.92 5.13 9.79
C GLY A 271 1.96 4.88 8.29
N VAL A 272 3.03 5.28 7.63
CA VAL A 272 3.18 5.14 6.18
C VAL A 272 4.40 4.28 5.82
N ASP A 273 4.26 3.48 4.76
CA ASP A 273 5.36 2.76 4.12
C ASP A 273 5.12 2.66 2.61
N GLY A 274 6.15 2.32 1.86
CA GLY A 274 6.11 2.09 0.43
C GLY A 274 6.96 3.04 -0.41
N ALA A 275 7.18 2.64 -1.65
CA ALA A 275 8.08 3.30 -2.59
C ALA A 275 7.75 4.79 -2.81
N PHE A 276 6.46 5.16 -2.84
CA PHE A 276 6.07 6.55 -3.05
C PHE A 276 6.55 7.48 -1.94
N PHE A 277 6.50 7.06 -0.68
CA PHE A 277 6.99 7.86 0.45
C PHE A 277 8.51 7.92 0.54
N ARG A 278 9.21 6.93 -0.03
CA ARG A 278 10.67 6.81 0.03
C ARG A 278 11.36 7.51 -1.14
N PHE A 279 10.75 7.48 -2.32
CA PHE A 279 11.42 7.86 -3.57
C PHE A 279 10.79 9.04 -4.31
N SER A 280 9.48 9.32 -4.14
CA SER A 280 8.89 10.54 -4.72
C SER A 280 9.07 11.71 -3.78
N SER A 281 9.67 12.79 -4.28
CA SER A 281 9.81 14.05 -3.54
C SER A 281 8.49 14.80 -3.36
N MET A 282 7.52 14.55 -4.24
CA MET A 282 6.27 15.30 -4.30
C MET A 282 5.09 14.60 -3.66
N PHE A 283 5.05 13.28 -3.74
CA PHE A 283 3.89 12.50 -3.31
C PHE A 283 3.47 12.81 -1.86
N PRO A 284 4.38 12.86 -0.86
CA PRO A 284 4.00 13.20 0.51
C PRO A 284 3.42 14.62 0.64
N ALA A 285 3.97 15.59 -0.08
CA ALA A 285 3.48 16.97 -0.04
C ALA A 285 2.07 17.10 -0.63
N ILE A 286 1.83 16.46 -1.77
CA ILE A 286 0.51 16.44 -2.43
C ILE A 286 -0.53 15.75 -1.56
N LEU A 287 -0.15 14.63 -0.93
CA LEU A 287 -0.99 13.91 0.02
C LEU A 287 -1.37 14.83 1.19
N VAL A 288 -0.40 15.47 1.83
CA VAL A 288 -0.64 16.35 2.98
C VAL A 288 -1.53 17.53 2.60
N GLU A 289 -1.22 18.23 1.51
CA GLU A 289 -2.00 19.36 1.03
C GLU A 289 -3.45 18.96 0.75
N THR A 290 -3.65 17.84 0.07
CA THR A 290 -4.99 17.41 -0.33
C THR A 290 -5.79 16.86 0.84
N VAL A 291 -5.21 16.07 1.73
CA VAL A 291 -5.90 15.63 2.95
C VAL A 291 -6.32 16.84 3.79
N THR A 292 -5.44 17.84 3.95
CA THR A 292 -5.75 19.07 4.70
C THR A 292 -6.95 19.82 4.13
N ARG A 293 -7.15 19.81 2.81
CA ARG A 293 -8.32 20.41 2.16
C ARG A 293 -9.61 19.60 2.33
N LEU A 294 -9.51 18.29 2.56
CA LEU A 294 -10.64 17.35 2.56
C LEU A 294 -11.15 16.98 3.96
N ILE A 295 -10.44 17.38 5.03
CA ILE A 295 -10.85 17.14 6.42
C ILE A 295 -11.30 18.44 7.11
N PRO A 296 -12.13 18.38 8.17
CA PRO A 296 -12.49 19.54 8.96
C PRO A 296 -11.27 20.28 9.51
N TYR A 297 -11.31 21.62 9.56
CA TYR A 297 -10.26 22.45 10.14
C TYR A 297 -9.94 22.13 11.61
N SER A 298 -10.89 21.54 12.34
CA SER A 298 -10.72 21.10 13.73
C SER A 298 -9.91 19.81 13.87
N TYR A 299 -9.60 19.12 12.76
CA TYR A 299 -8.84 17.88 12.75
C TYR A 299 -7.42 18.13 12.28
N THR A 300 -6.48 17.40 12.86
CA THR A 300 -5.06 17.46 12.54
C THR A 300 -4.54 16.05 12.31
N PHE A 301 -3.56 15.93 11.41
CA PHE A 301 -2.90 14.67 11.15
C PHE A 301 -1.41 14.86 10.89
N LYS A 302 -0.64 13.79 11.02
CA LYS A 302 0.77 13.75 10.61
C LYS A 302 1.11 12.39 10.01
N LEU A 303 2.04 12.39 9.06
CA LEU A 303 2.58 11.18 8.48
C LEU A 303 3.83 10.75 9.25
N LYS A 304 3.99 9.44 9.47
CA LYS A 304 5.18 8.86 10.10
C LYS A 304 5.67 7.69 9.27
N LEU A 305 6.80 7.87 8.60
CA LEU A 305 7.44 6.82 7.81
C LEU A 305 7.94 5.70 8.74
N ILE A 306 7.61 4.46 8.38
CA ILE A 306 7.99 3.27 9.14
C ILE A 306 9.04 2.49 8.35
N ASP A 307 10.23 2.30 8.91
CA ASP A 307 11.34 1.61 8.23
C ASP A 307 11.19 0.08 8.19
N ASP A 308 10.47 -0.49 9.17
CA ASP A 308 10.21 -1.92 9.26
C ASP A 308 8.82 -2.16 9.86
N GLY A 309 7.78 -2.06 9.04
CA GLY A 309 6.41 -2.32 9.47
C GLY A 309 6.14 -3.80 9.73
N THR A 310 6.89 -4.70 9.09
CA THR A 310 6.65 -6.14 9.22
C THR A 310 7.26 -6.70 10.50
N GLY A 311 8.56 -6.50 10.74
CA GLY A 311 9.26 -7.03 11.91
C GLY A 311 8.84 -6.33 13.21
N LYS A 312 8.93 -4.99 13.24
CA LYS A 312 8.49 -4.21 14.42
C LYS A 312 6.99 -4.34 14.66
N GLY A 313 6.18 -4.45 13.59
CA GLY A 313 4.74 -4.68 13.68
C GLY A 313 4.43 -6.05 14.28
N ALA A 314 5.08 -7.11 13.80
CA ALA A 314 4.97 -8.46 14.36
C ALA A 314 5.29 -8.46 15.86
N ALA A 315 6.41 -7.84 16.26
CA ALA A 315 6.81 -7.75 17.66
C ALA A 315 5.79 -6.99 18.52
N ALA A 316 5.25 -5.87 18.00
CA ALA A 316 4.23 -5.09 18.68
C ALA A 316 2.91 -5.88 18.86
N ILE A 317 2.49 -6.62 17.82
CA ILE A 317 1.30 -7.47 17.87
C ILE A 317 1.49 -8.60 18.90
N ILE A 318 2.62 -9.31 18.89
CA ILE A 318 2.92 -10.34 19.89
C ILE A 318 2.89 -9.73 21.30
N GLY A 319 3.53 -8.57 21.49
CA GLY A 319 3.51 -7.86 22.77
C GLY A 319 2.08 -7.56 23.26
N ALA A 320 1.21 -7.10 22.37
CA ALA A 320 -0.20 -6.84 22.67
C ALA A 320 -0.97 -8.13 23.02
N THR A 321 -0.76 -9.23 22.27
CA THR A 321 -1.44 -10.51 22.56
C THR A 321 -1.11 -11.06 23.93
N LYS A 322 0.15 -10.93 24.37
CA LYS A 322 0.58 -11.39 25.70
C LYS A 322 -0.01 -10.55 26.83
N ALA A 323 -0.20 -9.25 26.61
CA ALA A 323 -0.85 -8.39 27.59
C ALA A 323 -2.32 -8.74 27.82
N ILE A 324 -3.01 -9.29 26.82
CA ILE A 324 -4.42 -9.70 26.90
C ILE A 324 -4.60 -11.01 27.70
N VAL A 325 -3.62 -11.92 27.67
CA VAL A 325 -3.72 -13.27 28.26
C VAL A 325 -3.34 -13.32 29.75
N LEU A 326 -2.72 -12.28 30.30
CA LEU A 326 -2.43 -12.21 31.74
C LEU A 326 -3.70 -11.83 32.53
N PRO A 327 -4.18 -12.65 33.48
CA PRO A 327 -5.31 -12.26 34.31
C PRO A 327 -4.89 -11.12 35.25
N ALA A 328 -5.65 -10.03 35.23
CA ALA A 328 -5.42 -8.81 35.99
C ALA A 328 -5.26 -9.02 37.51
N PRO A 329 -4.54 -8.15 38.24
CA PRO A 329 -5.05 -7.64 39.50
C PRO A 329 -5.98 -6.46 39.23
N ARG A 330 -7.09 -6.46 39.97
CA ARG A 330 -8.12 -5.41 40.01
C ARG A 330 -7.49 -4.01 40.08
N PHE A 331 -8.06 -3.10 39.27
CA PHE A 331 -7.77 -1.68 39.14
C PHE A 331 -6.47 -1.30 38.44
N THR A 332 -6.56 -0.94 37.15
CA THR A 332 -6.05 0.34 36.64
C THR A 332 -6.83 0.69 35.37
N VAL A 333 -7.64 1.75 35.45
CA VAL A 333 -8.23 2.39 34.28
C VAL A 333 -7.10 3.05 33.50
N PHE A 334 -6.77 2.54 32.32
CA PHE A 334 -6.06 3.34 31.33
C PHE A 334 -7.12 4.00 30.45
N ARG A 335 -7.42 5.26 30.75
CA ARG A 335 -7.97 6.17 29.74
C ARG A 335 -6.83 6.48 28.76
N PHE A 336 -7.03 6.14 27.50
CA PHE A 336 -6.38 6.83 26.39
C PHE A 336 -7.16 8.12 26.10
#